data_AF-A0A8S3BYA3-F1
#
_entry.id   AF-A0A8S3BYA3-F1
#
_cell.length_a   1.000
_cell.length_b   1.000
_cell.length_c   1.000
_cell.angle_alpha   90.00
_cell.angle_beta   90.00
_cell.angle_gamma   90.00
#
_symmetry.space_group_name_H-M   'P 1'
#
loop_
_entity.id
_entity.type
_entity.pdbx_description
1 polymer ?
#
loop_
_entity_poly.entity_id
_entity_poly.type
_entity_poly.pdbx_seq_one_letter_code
_entity_poly.pdbx_strand_id
1 'polypeptide(L)' 'ISICGYEILAGTPIIQALGVVLQDDQIWTNPNEFNPDRFDQVNRRKLPALAFSPFGFAGKRICPGYRFAQYEA' A
#
# COMPACT_ATOMS: atom_id res chain seq x y z
N ILE A 1 -4.86 -2.44 20.85
CA ILE A 1 -5.27 -3.20 19.63
C ILE A 1 -4.22 -4.27 19.38
N SER A 2 -4.60 -5.43 18.85
CA SER A 2 -3.64 -6.48 18.52
C SER A 2 -3.32 -6.46 17.03
N ILE A 3 -2.04 -6.45 16.66
CA ILE A 3 -1.58 -6.55 15.27
C ILE A 3 -0.48 -7.59 15.20
N CYS A 4 -0.64 -8.62 14.37
CA CYS A 4 0.35 -9.70 14.20
C CYS A 4 0.82 -10.34 15.53
N GLY A 5 -0.06 -10.42 16.54
CA GLY A 5 0.26 -10.96 17.87
C GLY A 5 0.89 -9.96 18.84
N TYR A 6 1.09 -8.70 18.44
CA TYR A 6 1.60 -7.63 19.31
C TYR A 6 0.47 -6.75 19.84
N GLU A 7 0.45 -6.53 21.15
CA GLU A 7 -0.46 -5.59 21.80
C GLU A 7 0.06 -4.16 21.69
N ILE A 8 -0.74 -3.30 21.06
CA ILE A 8 -0.47 -1.89 20.87
C ILE A 8 -1.34 -1.07 21.84
N LEU A 9 -0.68 -0.34 22.74
CA LEU A 9 -1.31 0.50 23.75
C LEU A 9 -1.91 1.77 23.15
N ALA A 10 -2.91 2.33 23.83
CA ALA A 10 -3.52 3.60 23.43
C ALA A 10 -2.47 4.73 23.39
N GLY A 11 -2.56 5.58 22.36
CA GLY A 11 -1.61 6.67 22.16
C GLY A 11 -0.32 6.28 21.44
N THR A 12 -0.09 4.99 21.13
CA THR A 12 1.08 4.56 20.36
C THR A 12 1.01 5.11 18.93
N PRO A 13 2.02 5.87 18.46
CA PRO A 13 2.09 6.30 17.07
C PRO A 13 2.27 5.11 16.13
N ILE A 14 1.51 5.07 15.04
CA ILE A 14 1.62 4.03 14.00
C ILE A 14 2.06 4.68 12.70
N ILE A 15 3.11 4.12 12.10
CA ILE A 15 3.64 4.56 10.83
C ILE A 15 3.41 3.46 9.80
N GLN A 16 2.71 3.79 8.72
CA GLN A 16 2.68 2.94 7.54
C GLN A 16 3.97 3.16 6.75
N ALA A 17 4.84 2.15 6.73
CA ALA A 17 6.09 2.21 6.00
C ALA A 17 5.86 2.00 4.48
N LEU A 18 5.31 3.01 3.81
CA LEU A 18 4.92 2.93 2.40
C LEU A 18 6.08 2.46 1.49
N GLY A 19 7.26 3.04 1.67
CA GLY A 19 8.44 2.68 0.86
C GLY A 19 8.84 1.21 1.00
N VAL A 20 8.68 0.63 2.20
CA VAL A 20 8.98 -0.78 2.44
C VAL A 20 8.03 -1.68 1.66
N VAL A 21 6.71 -1.42 1.74
CA VAL A 21 5.70 -2.24 1.04
C VAL A 21 5.81 -2.11 -0.48
N LEU A 22 6.12 -0.91 -1.00
CA LEU A 22 6.25 -0.68 -2.44
C LEU A 22 7.54 -1.26 -3.04
N GLN A 23 8.52 -1.62 -2.20
CA GLN A 23 9.80 -2.19 -2.62
C GLN A 23 10.00 -3.64 -2.15
N ASP A 24 8.99 -4.24 -1.54
CA ASP A 24 9.01 -5.63 -1.07
C ASP A 24 9.12 -6.60 -2.26
N ASP A 25 10.22 -7.36 -2.30
CA ASP A 25 10.52 -8.31 -3.38
C ASP A 25 9.66 -9.57 -3.35
N GLN A 26 8.96 -9.82 -2.23
CA GLN A 26 7.96 -10.89 -2.12
C GLN A 26 6.64 -10.52 -2.79
N ILE A 27 6.38 -9.21 -2.93
CA ILE A 27 5.16 -8.67 -3.56
C ILE A 27 5.45 -8.24 -5.01
N TRP A 28 6.60 -7.61 -5.24
CA TRP A 28 6.95 -6.96 -6.49
C TRP A 28 8.19 -7.60 -7.12
N THR A 29 8.03 -8.28 -8.26
CA THR A 29 9.17 -8.78 -9.04
C THR A 29 10.04 -7.61 -9.53
N ASN A 30 11.34 -7.63 -9.25
CA ASN A 30 12.31 -6.56 -9.58
C ASN A 30 11.87 -5.17 -9.09
N PRO A 31 11.66 -4.94 -7.78
CA PRO A 31 10.95 -3.77 -7.25
C PRO A 31 11.55 -2.41 -7.67
N ASN A 32 12.86 -2.37 -7.93
CA ASN A 32 13.58 -1.17 -8.33
C ASN A 32 13.48 -0.84 -9.84
N GLU A 33 12.91 -1.73 -10.64
CA GLU A 33 12.64 -1.49 -12.06
C GLU A 33 11.26 -0.86 -12.25
N PHE A 34 11.18 0.15 -13.11
CA PHE A 34 9.90 0.67 -13.59
C PHE A 34 9.27 -0.36 -14.54
N ASN A 35 8.20 -1.03 -14.08
CA ASN A 35 7.48 -2.04 -14.85
C ASN A 35 5.96 -1.81 -14.75
N PRO A 36 5.32 -1.23 -15.78
CA PRO A 36 3.89 -0.96 -15.79
C PRO A 36 3.02 -2.24 -15.91
N ASP A 37 3.56 -3.33 -16.46
CA ASP A 37 2.80 -4.59 -16.69
C ASP A 37 2.34 -5.25 -15.37
N ARG A 38 2.95 -4.87 -14.24
CA ARG A 38 2.51 -5.25 -12.89
C ARG A 38 1.06 -4.88 -12.60
N PHE A 39 0.54 -3.86 -13.29
CA PHE A 39 -0.78 -3.28 -13.05
C PHE A 39 -1.82 -3.63 -14.13
N ASP A 40 -1.50 -4.54 -15.05
CA ASP A 40 -2.49 -5.07 -15.99
C ASP A 40 -3.64 -5.80 -15.27
N GLN A 41 -4.72 -6.08 -15.99
CA GLN A 41 -5.92 -6.69 -15.39
C GLN A 41 -5.67 -8.06 -14.73
N VAL A 42 -4.69 -8.83 -15.21
CA VAL A 42 -4.42 -10.19 -14.75
C VAL A 42 -3.46 -10.16 -13.55
N ASN A 43 -2.37 -9.42 -13.66
CA ASN A 43 -1.33 -9.30 -12.64
C ASN A 43 -1.84 -8.53 -11.43
N ARG A 44 -2.61 -7.46 -11.64
CA ARG A 44 -3.20 -6.68 -10.53
C ARG A 44 -4.09 -7.53 -9.62
N ARG A 45 -4.80 -8.52 -10.17
CA ARG A 45 -5.67 -9.43 -9.39
C ARG A 45 -4.90 -10.40 -8.49
N LYS A 46 -3.61 -10.63 -8.76
CA LYS A 46 -2.74 -11.50 -7.96
C LYS A 46 -2.13 -10.77 -6.77
N LEU A 47 -2.15 -9.43 -6.77
CA LEU A 47 -1.57 -8.64 -5.70
C LEU A 47 -2.44 -8.68 -4.43
N PRO A 48 -1.82 -8.70 -3.23
CA PRO A 48 -2.53 -8.44 -1.99
C PRO A 48 -3.30 -7.12 -2.04
N ALA A 49 -4.47 -7.06 -1.38
CA ALA A 49 -5.38 -5.91 -1.49
C ALA A 49 -4.75 -4.56 -1.13
N LEU A 50 -3.76 -4.55 -0.23
CA LEU A 50 -3.06 -3.34 0.24
C LEU A 50 -1.60 -3.25 -0.27
N ALA A 51 -1.19 -4.10 -1.22
CA ALA A 51 0.15 -4.04 -1.82
C ALA A 51 0.44 -2.67 -2.44
N PHE A 52 -0.57 -2.07 -3.08
CA PHE A 52 -0.49 -0.73 -3.65
C PHE A 52 -1.49 0.21 -2.98
N SER A 53 -1.04 0.94 -1.95
CA SER A 53 -1.84 1.93 -1.22
C SER A 53 -1.08 3.26 -1.08
N PRO A 54 -0.76 3.94 -2.21
CA PRO A 54 0.07 5.16 -2.20
C PRO A 54 -0.58 6.36 -1.51
N PHE A 55 -1.89 6.32 -1.33
CA PHE A 55 -2.69 7.40 -0.74
C PHE A 55 -3.08 7.12 0.71
N GLY A 56 -2.24 6.39 1.44
CA GLY A 56 -2.43 6.05 2.84
C GLY A 56 -3.17 4.74 3.07
N PHE A 57 -3.27 4.38 4.34
CA PHE A 57 -3.85 3.13 4.80
C PHE A 57 -5.37 3.11 4.60
N ALA A 58 -5.92 1.92 4.34
CA ALA A 58 -7.35 1.73 4.16
C ALA A 58 -8.19 2.33 5.31
N GLY A 59 -9.42 2.74 4.99
CA GLY A 59 -10.36 3.28 5.96
C GLY A 59 -10.36 4.81 6.05
N LYS A 60 -10.62 5.35 7.26
CA LYS A 60 -11.01 6.76 7.47
C LYS A 60 -9.89 7.78 7.25
N ARG A 61 -8.64 7.33 7.10
CA ARG A 61 -7.44 8.19 6.95
C ARG A 61 -6.82 8.11 5.56
N ILE A 62 -7.53 7.54 4.58
CA ILE A 62 -7.12 7.64 3.18
C ILE A 62 -7.01 9.13 2.77
N CYS A 63 -6.07 9.43 1.88
CA CYS A 63 -5.84 10.79 1.40
C CYS A 63 -7.16 11.38 0.86
N PRO A 64 -7.58 12.57 1.34
CA PRO A 64 -8.80 13.20 0.85
C PRO A 64 -8.72 13.56 -0.64
N GLY A 65 -7.50 13.76 -1.17
CA GLY A 65 -7.23 14.02 -2.58
C GLY A 65 -7.17 12.78 -3.47
N TYR A 66 -7.35 11.56 -2.94
CA TYR A 66 -7.18 10.32 -3.71
C TYR A 66 -7.95 10.33 -5.04
N ARG A 67 -9.24 10.67 -4.99
CA ARG A 67 -10.09 10.68 -6.19
C ARG A 67 -9.63 11.73 -7.19
N PHE A 68 -9.30 12.92 -6.70
CA PHE A 68 -8.82 14.01 -7.54
C PHE A 68 -7.52 13.64 -8.24
N ALA A 69 -6.54 13.11 -7.50
CA ALA A 69 -5.26 12.64 -8.06
C ALA A 69 -5.45 11.54 -9.12
N GLN A 70 -6.45 10.66 -8.96
CA GLN A 70 -6.78 9.66 -10.00
C GLN A 70 -7.37 10.26 -11.28
N TYR A 71 -8.02 11.42 -11.20
CA TYR A 71 -8.55 12.11 -12.38
C TYR A 71 -7.51 12.99 -13.08
N GLU A 72 -6.55 13.53 -12.33
CA GLU A 72 -5.49 14.38 -12.89
C GLU A 72 -4.36 13.58 -13.56
N ALA A 73 -4.08 12.37 -13.09
CA ALA A 73 -3.02 11.49 -13.60
C ALA A 73 -3.39 10.85 -14.95
#